data_AF-A0A521XID0-F1
#
_entry.id   AF-A0A521XID0-F1
#
_cell.length_a   1.000
_cell.length_b   1.000
_cell.length_c   1.000
_cell.angle_alpha   90.00
_cell.angle_beta   90.00
_cell.angle_gamma   90.00
#
_symmetry.space_group_name_H-M   'P 1'
#
loop_
_entity.id
_entity.type
_entity.pdbx_description
1 polymer ?
#
loop_
_entity_poly.entity_id
_entity_poly.type
_entity_poly.pdbx_seq_one_letter_code
_entity_poly.pdbx_strand_id
1 'polypeptide(L)'
;MTRQRGFSLLEAVVAMVLISGTGAALFSWINTELASVSRLQQSNARAQTLANVLELMHTVNPMLTPEGAFSFTAFRLTWNAKVVTPIQDGVSYPQGIGLYQLALYDTMVRVNNPDGTLWFDFTLRQVGYKKVRDNKAFLK
;
A
#
# COMPACT_ATOMS: atom_id res chain seq x y z
N MET A 1 53.86 52.81 6.43
CA MET A 1 54.56 51.51 6.29
C MET A 1 53.57 50.39 6.61
N THR A 2 52.86 49.88 5.60
CA THR A 2 51.85 48.82 5.77
C THR A 2 52.51 47.48 5.46
N ARG A 3 52.66 46.67 6.51
CA ARG A 3 53.31 45.36 6.49
C ARG A 3 52.40 44.35 5.80
N GLN A 4 52.57 44.13 4.50
CA GLN A 4 52.04 42.93 3.84
C GLN A 4 52.80 41.72 4.38
N ARG A 5 52.24 41.05 5.39
CA ARG A 5 52.70 39.73 5.83
C ARG A 5 52.22 38.71 4.81
N GLY A 6 53.14 37.84 4.41
CA GLY A 6 53.00 36.97 3.26
C GLY A 6 51.71 36.15 3.27
N PHE A 7 50.98 36.28 2.18
CA PHE A 7 50.19 35.18 1.62
C PHE A 7 51.14 33.99 1.45
N SER A 8 51.14 33.09 2.43
CA SER A 8 52.04 31.94 2.44
C SER A 8 51.44 30.84 1.58
N LEU A 9 52.28 30.15 0.79
CA LEU A 9 51.92 28.97 0.02
C LEU A 9 51.29 27.88 0.91
N LEU A 10 51.72 27.82 2.18
CA LEU A 10 51.15 26.92 3.19
C LEU A 10 49.68 27.25 3.51
N GLU A 11 49.32 28.53 3.55
CA GLU A 11 47.97 28.98 3.90
C GLU A 11 46.98 28.67 2.77
N ALA A 12 47.43 28.80 1.50
CA ALA A 12 46.66 28.39 0.34
C ALA A 12 46.41 26.88 0.31
N VAL A 13 47.41 26.07 0.66
CA VAL A 13 47.26 24.60 0.75
C VAL A 13 46.33 24.21 1.89
N VAL A 14 46.44 24.85 3.06
CA VAL A 14 45.54 24.63 4.20
C VAL A 14 44.10 25.00 3.82
N ALA A 15 43.88 26.16 3.19
CA ALA A 15 42.56 26.57 2.73
C ALA A 15 41.97 25.58 1.73
N MET A 16 42.77 25.09 0.77
CA MET A 16 42.32 24.10 -0.22
C MET A 16 41.95 22.77 0.44
N VAL A 17 42.72 22.31 1.44
CA VAL A 17 42.42 21.09 2.20
C VAL A 17 41.14 21.25 3.01
N LEU A 18 40.96 22.39 3.69
CA LEU A 18 39.75 22.69 4.46
C LEU A 18 38.53 22.73 3.53
N ILE A 19 38.60 23.46 2.42
CA ILE A 19 37.52 23.56 1.43
C ILE A 19 37.20 22.17 0.85
N SER A 20 38.21 21.38 0.51
CA SER A 20 38.01 20.04 -0.06
C SER A 20 37.39 19.08 0.97
N GLY A 21 37.84 19.12 2.22
CA GLY A 21 37.30 18.30 3.30
C GLY A 21 35.87 18.67 3.65
N THR A 22 35.58 19.96 3.79
CA THR A 22 34.21 20.45 4.03
C THR A 22 33.31 20.17 2.84
N GLY A 23 33.79 20.34 1.61
CA GLY A 23 33.06 20.00 0.39
C GLY A 23 32.70 18.51 0.33
N ALA A 24 33.65 17.61 0.60
CA ALA A 24 33.40 16.18 0.64
C ALA A 24 32.37 15.79 1.71
N ALA A 25 32.44 16.41 2.90
CA ALA A 25 31.47 16.19 3.97
C ALA A 25 30.05 16.66 3.57
N LEU A 26 29.93 17.83 2.94
CA LEU A 26 28.66 18.37 2.45
C LEU A 26 28.06 17.48 1.35
N PHE A 27 28.86 17.03 0.39
CA PHE A 27 28.40 16.11 -0.65
C PHE A 27 27.92 14.77 -0.07
N SER A 28 28.65 14.22 0.91
CA SER A 28 28.24 13.00 1.61
C SER A 28 26.91 13.17 2.33
N TRP A 29 26.71 14.31 3.02
CA TRP A 29 25.46 14.62 3.69
C TRP A 29 24.29 14.77 2.71
N ILE A 30 24.46 15.52 1.61
CA ILE A 30 23.43 15.68 0.57
C ILE A 30 23.02 14.32 -0.01
N ASN A 31 23.98 13.46 -0.33
CA ASN A 31 23.68 12.12 -0.85
C ASN A 31 22.89 11.27 0.15
N THR A 32 23.19 11.42 1.44
CA THR A 32 22.48 10.71 2.52
C THR A 32 21.04 11.20 2.68
N GLU A 33 20.82 12.51 2.60
CA GLU A 33 19.48 13.11 2.63
C GLU A 33 18.64 12.68 1.42
N LEU A 34 19.21 12.74 0.21
CA LEU A 34 18.52 12.33 -1.01
C LEU A 34 18.10 10.85 -0.97
N ALA A 35 18.97 9.97 -0.49
CA ALA A 35 18.63 8.56 -0.31
C ALA A 35 17.49 8.37 0.70
N SER A 36 17.45 9.18 1.76
CA SER A 36 16.41 9.13 2.78
C SER A 36 15.06 9.62 2.26
N VAL A 37 15.06 10.72 1.49
CA VAL A 37 13.85 11.22 0.80
C VAL A 37 13.28 10.18 -0.16
N SER A 38 14.13 9.52 -0.96
CA SER A 38 13.69 8.47 -1.89
C SER A 38 13.00 7.30 -1.16
N ARG A 39 13.58 6.83 -0.05
CA ARG A 39 12.96 5.78 0.79
C ARG A 39 11.61 6.22 1.37
N LEU A 40 11.50 7.47 1.82
CA LEU A 40 10.24 8.02 2.34
C LEU A 40 9.16 8.08 1.25
N GLN A 41 9.51 8.51 0.04
CA GLN A 41 8.58 8.55 -1.08
C GLN A 41 8.06 7.16 -1.45
N GLN A 42 8.93 6.15 -1.49
CA GLN A 42 8.54 4.76 -1.75
C GLN A 42 7.59 4.21 -0.68
N SER A 43 7.89 4.49 0.59
CA SER A 43 7.03 4.09 1.72
C SER A 43 5.64 4.76 1.64
N ASN A 44 5.60 6.05 1.32
CA ASN A 44 4.34 6.79 1.19
C ASN A 44 3.50 6.29 0.01
N ALA A 45 4.13 6.04 -1.15
CA ALA A 45 3.44 5.47 -2.32
C ALA A 45 2.82 4.11 -2.02
N ARG A 46 3.53 3.25 -1.27
CA ARG A 46 2.99 1.95 -0.82
C ARG A 46 1.80 2.12 0.12
N ALA A 47 1.88 3.00 1.11
CA ALA A 47 0.80 3.24 2.06
C ALA A 47 -0.47 3.77 1.37
N GLN A 48 -0.31 4.74 0.45
CA GLN A 48 -1.42 5.26 -0.35
C GLN A 48 -2.05 4.18 -1.23
N THR A 49 -1.23 3.37 -1.90
CA THR A 49 -1.73 2.27 -2.75
C THR A 49 -2.47 1.23 -1.92
N LEU A 50 -1.96 0.87 -0.74
CA LEU A 50 -2.62 -0.08 0.16
C LEU A 50 -4.02 0.43 0.58
N ALA A 51 -4.14 1.71 0.94
CA ALA A 51 -5.43 2.30 1.29
C ALA A 51 -6.43 2.23 0.12
N ASN A 52 -5.99 2.58 -1.09
CA ASN A 52 -6.85 2.52 -2.29
C ASN A 52 -7.29 1.08 -2.61
N VAL A 53 -6.38 0.11 -2.46
CA VAL A 53 -6.69 -1.31 -2.70
C VAL A 53 -7.67 -1.83 -1.65
N LEU A 54 -7.51 -1.47 -0.38
CA LEU A 54 -8.45 -1.85 0.68
C LEU A 54 -9.85 -1.31 0.40
N GLU A 55 -9.96 -0.05 -0.01
CA GLU A 55 -11.25 0.57 -0.35
C GLU A 55 -11.92 -0.14 -1.55
N LEU A 56 -11.15 -0.47 -2.59
CA LEU A 56 -11.68 -1.27 -3.70
C LEU A 56 -12.17 -2.63 -3.21
N MET A 57 -11.37 -3.33 -2.39
CA MET A 57 -11.73 -4.66 -1.89
C MET A 57 -12.99 -4.63 -1.01
N HIS A 58 -13.30 -3.54 -0.31
CA HIS A 58 -14.58 -3.40 0.42
C HIS A 58 -15.81 -3.46 -0.49
N THR A 59 -15.67 -3.14 -1.78
CA THR A 59 -16.75 -3.25 -2.76
C THR A 59 -16.90 -4.68 -3.33
N VAL A 60 -15.90 -5.53 -3.13
CA VAL A 60 -15.86 -6.90 -3.63
C VAL A 60 -16.57 -7.83 -2.66
N ASN A 61 -17.59 -8.54 -3.14
CA ASN A 61 -18.25 -9.57 -2.36
C ASN A 61 -17.58 -10.94 -2.62
N PRO A 62 -16.81 -11.49 -1.68
CA PRO A 62 -16.02 -12.70 -1.89
C PRO A 62 -16.88 -13.96 -2.10
N MET A 63 -18.16 -13.94 -1.72
CA MET A 63 -19.09 -15.04 -1.97
C MET A 63 -19.58 -15.08 -3.42
N LEU A 64 -19.60 -13.94 -4.11
CA LEU A 64 -20.05 -13.82 -5.50
C LEU A 64 -18.88 -13.80 -6.48
N THR A 65 -17.79 -13.13 -6.11
CA THR A 65 -16.58 -12.95 -6.93
C THR A 65 -15.36 -13.39 -6.12
N PRO A 66 -15.17 -14.72 -5.94
CA PRO A 66 -14.09 -15.24 -5.10
C PRO A 66 -12.71 -14.99 -5.69
N GLU A 67 -12.61 -14.86 -7.01
CA GLU A 67 -11.37 -14.52 -7.70
C GLU A 67 -11.60 -13.40 -8.70
N GLY A 68 -10.54 -12.66 -9.00
CA GLY A 68 -10.58 -11.60 -9.98
C GLY A 68 -9.29 -10.80 -10.06
N ALA A 69 -9.31 -9.84 -10.97
CA ALA A 69 -8.20 -8.94 -11.20
C ALA A 69 -8.71 -7.53 -11.57
N PHE A 70 -7.93 -6.53 -11.20
CA PHE A 70 -8.15 -5.15 -11.62
C PHE A 70 -6.83 -4.56 -12.13
N SER A 71 -6.85 -3.95 -13.30
CA SER A 71 -5.67 -3.33 -13.89
C SER A 71 -5.77 -1.81 -13.80
N PHE A 72 -4.81 -1.21 -13.12
CA PHE A 72 -4.59 0.24 -13.11
C PHE A 72 -3.38 0.58 -13.99
N THR A 73 -3.20 1.86 -14.30
CA THR A 73 -2.01 2.33 -15.02
C THR A 73 -0.72 2.06 -14.24
N ALA A 74 -0.76 2.17 -12.91
CA ALA A 74 0.42 2.07 -12.05
C ALA A 74 0.66 0.68 -11.45
N PHE A 75 -0.35 -0.20 -11.40
CA PHE A 75 -0.23 -1.53 -10.80
C PHE A 75 -1.35 -2.45 -11.28
N ARG A 76 -1.17 -3.76 -11.10
CA ARG A 76 -2.20 -4.79 -11.28
C ARG A 76 -2.54 -5.41 -9.95
N LEU A 77 -3.83 -5.49 -9.65
CA LEU A 77 -4.39 -6.15 -8.48
C LEU A 77 -4.94 -7.52 -8.88
N THR A 78 -4.71 -8.53 -8.06
CA THR A 78 -5.37 -9.84 -8.17
C THR A 78 -5.82 -10.30 -6.79
N TRP A 79 -6.92 -11.03 -6.71
CA TRP A 79 -7.38 -11.61 -5.45
C TRP A 79 -7.90 -13.04 -5.60
N ASN A 80 -7.82 -13.78 -4.51
CA ASN A 80 -8.40 -15.11 -4.36
C ASN A 80 -8.94 -15.28 -2.94
N ALA A 81 -10.24 -15.54 -2.82
CA ALA A 81 -10.97 -15.67 -1.58
C ALA A 81 -11.25 -17.15 -1.27
N LYS A 82 -10.96 -17.54 -0.04
CA LYS A 82 -11.24 -18.87 0.49
C LYS A 82 -12.24 -18.77 1.61
N VAL A 83 -13.29 -19.59 1.55
CA VAL A 83 -14.29 -19.67 2.61
C VAL A 83 -13.66 -20.23 3.88
N VAL A 84 -13.94 -19.59 5.02
CA VAL A 84 -13.39 -19.93 6.34
C VAL A 84 -14.46 -20.50 7.26
N THR A 85 -15.71 -20.09 7.10
CA THR A 85 -16.85 -20.59 7.89
C THR A 85 -17.87 -21.29 7.01
N PRO A 86 -18.66 -22.24 7.54
CA PRO A 86 -19.83 -22.73 6.83
C PRO A 86 -20.74 -21.58 6.41
N ILE A 87 -21.37 -21.73 5.24
CA ILE A 87 -22.40 -20.79 4.78
C ILE A 87 -23.62 -20.96 5.67
N GLN A 88 -24.06 -19.86 6.30
CA GLN A 88 -25.22 -19.85 7.18
C GLN A 88 -26.29 -18.92 6.63
N ASP A 89 -27.55 -19.31 6.82
CA ASP A 89 -28.66 -18.40 6.60
C ASP A 89 -28.64 -17.29 7.66
N GLY A 90 -28.86 -16.06 7.24
CA GLY A 90 -29.13 -14.96 8.16
C GLY A 90 -30.41 -15.22 8.95
N VAL A 91 -30.52 -14.60 10.13
CA VAL A 91 -31.75 -14.63 10.94
C VAL A 91 -32.61 -13.41 10.62
N SER A 92 -33.93 -13.60 10.56
CA SER A 92 -34.91 -12.52 10.39
C SER A 92 -35.58 -12.19 11.73
N TYR A 93 -35.83 -10.90 11.99
CA TYR A 93 -36.52 -10.43 13.21
C TYR A 93 -38.04 -10.39 12.99
N PRO A 94 -38.89 -10.79 13.95
CA PRO A 94 -38.60 -11.31 15.29
C PRO A 94 -38.31 -12.82 15.33
N GLN A 95 -38.70 -13.58 14.30
CA GLN A 95 -38.34 -14.98 14.07
C GLN A 95 -38.35 -15.27 12.56
N GLY A 96 -37.52 -16.21 12.11
CA GLY A 96 -37.54 -16.72 10.74
C GLY A 96 -36.19 -16.74 10.05
N ILE A 97 -36.16 -17.35 8.87
CA ILE A 97 -34.94 -17.43 8.05
C ILE A 97 -34.82 -16.17 7.19
N GLY A 98 -33.68 -15.49 7.31
CA GLY A 98 -33.36 -14.26 6.61
C GLY A 98 -33.21 -14.42 5.11
N LEU A 99 -33.20 -13.28 4.40
CA LEU A 99 -33.14 -13.24 2.94
C LEU A 99 -31.77 -13.58 2.37
N TYR A 100 -30.73 -13.54 3.20
CA TYR A 100 -29.34 -13.66 2.79
C TYR A 100 -28.67 -14.87 3.43
N GLN A 101 -27.72 -15.44 2.72
CA GLN A 101 -26.70 -16.33 3.26
C GLN A 101 -25.40 -15.55 3.44
N LEU A 102 -24.64 -15.93 4.46
CA LEU A 102 -23.41 -15.28 4.88
C LEU A 102 -22.32 -16.32 5.14
N ALA A 103 -21.06 -15.95 4.88
CA ALA A 103 -19.88 -16.68 5.35
C ALA A 103 -18.69 -15.72 5.47
N LEU A 104 -17.70 -16.07 6.30
CA LEU A 104 -16.42 -15.40 6.34
C LEU A 104 -15.48 -15.99 5.29
N TYR A 105 -14.73 -15.11 4.65
CA TYR A 105 -13.71 -15.43 3.67
C TYR A 105 -12.38 -14.79 4.06
N ASP A 106 -11.30 -15.52 3.83
CA ASP A 106 -9.95 -14.97 3.81
C ASP A 106 -9.58 -14.72 2.34
N THR A 107 -9.40 -13.46 2.00
CA THR A 107 -9.07 -13.00 0.65
C THR A 107 -7.59 -12.64 0.58
N MET A 108 -6.81 -13.46 -0.14
CA MET A 108 -5.43 -13.15 -0.46
C MET A 108 -5.39 -12.15 -1.61
N VAL A 109 -4.79 -11.00 -1.37
CA VAL A 109 -4.69 -9.91 -2.34
C VAL A 109 -3.24 -9.72 -2.71
N ARG A 110 -2.95 -9.68 -4.02
CA ARG A 110 -1.61 -9.42 -4.55
C ARG A 110 -1.62 -8.19 -5.43
N VAL A 111 -0.69 -7.30 -5.17
CA VAL A 111 -0.44 -6.09 -5.95
C VAL A 111 0.88 -6.26 -6.68
N ASN A 112 0.82 -6.24 -8.00
CA ASN A 112 1.97 -6.37 -8.88
C ASN A 112 2.26 -5.04 -9.56
N ASN A 113 3.53 -4.73 -9.76
CA ASN A 113 3.96 -3.65 -10.64
C ASN A 113 3.50 -3.92 -12.09
N PRO A 114 3.54 -2.90 -12.99
CA PRO A 114 3.15 -3.08 -14.39
C PRO A 114 3.98 -4.13 -15.14
N ASP A 115 5.22 -4.37 -14.69
CA ASP A 115 6.13 -5.40 -15.22
C ASP A 115 5.79 -6.82 -14.73
N GLY A 116 4.80 -6.96 -13.84
CA GLY A 116 4.36 -8.23 -13.27
C GLY A 116 5.08 -8.63 -11.98
N THR A 117 6.11 -7.90 -11.55
CA THR A 117 6.80 -8.18 -10.28
C THR A 117 5.88 -7.93 -9.09
N LEU A 118 5.93 -8.79 -8.07
CA LEU A 118 5.13 -8.61 -6.86
C LEU A 118 5.63 -7.38 -6.11
N TRP A 119 4.74 -6.40 -5.91
CA TRP A 119 5.04 -5.21 -5.11
C TRP A 119 4.76 -5.47 -3.63
N PHE A 120 3.56 -5.96 -3.30
CA PHE A 120 3.19 -6.43 -1.97
C PHE A 120 1.94 -7.30 -2.01
N ASP A 121 1.73 -8.09 -0.96
CA ASP A 121 0.52 -8.85 -0.73
C ASP A 121 0.02 -8.68 0.72
N PHE A 122 -1.23 -9.05 0.93
CA PHE A 122 -1.86 -9.12 2.25
C PHE A 122 -3.10 -10.01 2.22
N THR A 123 -3.55 -10.42 3.39
CA THR A 123 -4.82 -11.15 3.55
C THR A 123 -5.83 -10.26 4.25
N LEU A 124 -7.05 -10.20 3.69
CA LEU A 124 -8.18 -9.47 4.26
C LEU A 124 -9.29 -10.45 4.62
N ARG A 125 -9.82 -10.35 5.84
CA ARG A 125 -11.02 -11.10 6.24
C ARG A 125 -12.27 -10.31 5.87
N GLN A 126 -13.14 -10.92 5.07
CA GLN A 126 -14.33 -10.28 4.52
C GLN A 126 -15.58 -11.13 4.78
N VAL A 127 -16.73 -10.46 4.93
CA VAL A 127 -18.03 -11.13 4.93
C VAL A 127 -18.50 -11.24 3.48
N GLY A 128 -18.72 -12.46 3.02
CA GLY A 128 -19.41 -12.73 1.77
C GLY A 128 -20.91 -12.89 2.02
N TYR A 129 -21.73 -12.41 1.09
CA TYR A 129 -23.19 -12.49 1.22
C TYR A 129 -23.88 -12.83 -0.10
N LYS A 130 -25.01 -13.53 -0.05
CA LYS A 130 -25.83 -13.82 -1.22
C LYS A 130 -27.30 -13.78 -0.86
N LYS A 131 -28.12 -13.00 -1.58
CA LYS A 131 -29.58 -13.04 -1.44
C LYS A 131 -30.08 -14.36 -2.02
N VAL A 132 -30.76 -15.17 -1.20
CA VAL A 132 -31.28 -16.49 -1.58
C VAL A 132 -32.80 -16.61 -1.45
N ARG A 133 -33.47 -15.60 -0.89
CA ARG A 133 -34.94 -15.55 -0.77
C ARG A 133 -35.48 -14.20 -1.21
N ASP A 134 -36.73 -14.19 -1.66
CA ASP A 134 -37.46 -12.98 -2.04
C ASP A 134 -38.62 -12.72 -1.08
N ASN A 135 -38.85 -11.45 -0.74
CA ASN A 135 -39.85 -11.07 0.25
C ASN A 135 -41.19 -10.74 -0.41
N LYS A 136 -41.88 -11.74 -0.97
CA LYS A 136 -43.23 -11.54 -1.54
C LYS A 136 -44.36 -11.71 -0.52
N ALA A 137 -44.06 -11.95 0.75
CA ALA A 137 -45.03 -12.43 1.74
C ALA A 137 -45.69 -11.35 2.63
N PHE A 138 -45.31 -10.07 2.54
CA PHE A 138 -45.79 -9.02 3.46
C PHE A 138 -46.66 -7.90 2.83
N LEU A 139 -47.13 -8.06 1.58
CA LEU A 139 -47.98 -7.07 0.88
C LEU A 139 -49.37 -7.62 0.50
N LYS A 140 -50.10 -8.17 1.47
CA LYS A 140 -51.56 -8.35 1.36
C LYS A 140 -52.26 -7.75 2.56
#